data_AF-A0A6N0NW36-F1
#
_entry.id   AF-A0A6N0NW36-F1
#
_cell.length_a   1.000
_cell.length_b   1.000
_cell.length_c   1.000
_cell.angle_alpha   90.00
_cell.angle_beta   90.00
_cell.angle_gamma   90.00
#
_symmetry.space_group_name_H-M   'P 1'
#
loop_
_entity.id
_entity.type
_entity.pdbx_description
1 polymer ?
#
loop_
_entity_poly.entity_id
_entity_poly.type
_entity_poly.pdbx_seq_one_letter_code
_entity_poly.pdbx_strand_id
1 'polypeptide(L)'
;MLCLNNEFTGALIHGTEIVWLPFPRYDSSPVFAKLLDEERGGSFLVEGEVESQSYLVPNVVETKLKGGGEVVDLLLRGEHALVRKIRAPNPLKMKVNVTFNYGRDKAKVQRLAKGIYKFSNPENSEFLELHILFPEMDEETWTVSGEGYVFLGHFSDDRFGIYGKDVKFDLSRGFERTIYYWRSQLKRGKSRGKVAKLELSGLSGEELLNAYDTSVGVLLGLLYNPTGAIVAAPTTSLPEIEGGSRNWDYRFAWVRDSAIVADALISAGYLTEARRILDFFSRMVSFTTKPFLYPLYAVDGSVPPKEVEIPWLSGYLNSRPVRVGNAAAAQLQLDLEGFFMDALHKYFVATGDTNYVRGHLDVIEYIADWVSENWKLEDVGIWEERGVRAHYTHSKVMMWVALDRAGKIMKSLDRENRWRDSRNELREWINENLVKERFLKKPGSEEVDAALLTLPLYDFVEVTDQRFLNTLSEVERRLVVKGQVKRYERDFLGEAKYPFTLASLWLARVYLRLGRMEESAKIVSGILEATGGTYLVGEHIDPDRKQFTGNFPQAFAQANLILTLREMANATVGDAEE
;
A
#
# COMPACT_ATOMS: atom_id res chain seq x y z
N MET A 1 2.84 15.46 1.76
CA MET A 1 2.11 15.21 0.51
C MET A 1 0.86 14.42 0.84
N LEU A 2 -0.24 14.62 0.11
CA LEU A 2 -1.43 13.78 0.19
C LEU A 2 -1.56 12.89 -1.04
N CYS A 3 -2.41 11.87 -0.96
CA CYS A 3 -2.62 10.86 -2.00
C CYS A 3 -4.09 10.87 -2.45
N LEU A 4 -4.30 10.96 -3.76
CA LEU A 4 -5.59 10.79 -4.41
C LEU A 4 -5.62 9.41 -5.05
N ASN A 5 -6.76 8.72 -5.02
CA ASN A 5 -6.94 7.44 -5.70
C ASN A 5 -8.35 7.34 -6.26
N ASN A 6 -8.52 6.54 -7.32
CA ASN A 6 -9.83 6.23 -7.88
C ASN A 6 -10.01 4.74 -8.24
N GLU A 7 -9.22 3.88 -7.62
CA GLU A 7 -9.19 2.44 -7.89
C GLU A 7 -8.72 2.07 -9.32
N PHE A 8 -8.17 3.01 -10.09
CA PHE A 8 -7.45 2.73 -11.33
C PHE A 8 -6.00 3.19 -11.24
N THR A 9 -5.79 4.36 -10.64
CA THR A 9 -4.49 4.96 -10.41
C THR A 9 -4.49 5.83 -9.15
N GLY A 10 -3.31 6.38 -8.81
CA GLY A 10 -3.14 7.30 -7.69
C GLY A 10 -2.25 8.49 -8.04
N ALA A 11 -2.55 9.65 -7.44
CA ALA A 11 -1.79 10.88 -7.60
C ALA A 11 -1.19 11.33 -6.27
N LEU A 12 0.00 11.94 -6.28
CA LEU A 12 0.52 12.66 -5.12
C LEU A 12 0.44 14.17 -5.35
N ILE A 13 0.01 14.88 -4.31
CA ILE A 13 -0.15 16.32 -4.31
C ILE A 13 0.68 16.98 -3.18
N HIS A 14 1.33 18.09 -3.52
CA HIS A 14 2.03 18.96 -2.59
C HIS A 14 1.48 20.38 -2.73
N GLY A 15 0.73 20.87 -1.73
CA GLY A 15 -0.01 22.13 -1.89
C GLY A 15 -1.02 21.98 -3.03
N THR A 16 -0.98 22.85 -4.03
CA THR A 16 -1.82 22.72 -5.23
C THR A 16 -1.13 22.02 -6.40
N GLU A 17 0.09 21.50 -6.23
CA GLU A 17 0.84 20.87 -7.30
C GLU A 17 0.65 19.36 -7.31
N ILE A 18 0.10 18.82 -8.39
CA ILE A 18 0.13 17.38 -8.66
C ILE A 18 1.53 17.04 -9.18
N VAL A 19 2.31 16.32 -8.36
CA VAL A 19 3.73 16.00 -8.61
C VAL A 19 3.96 14.57 -9.09
N TRP A 20 2.95 13.72 -8.94
CA TRP A 20 2.95 12.32 -9.37
C TRP A 20 1.57 11.93 -9.90
N LEU A 21 1.49 11.35 -11.09
CA LEU A 21 0.26 10.78 -11.64
C LEU A 21 0.59 9.79 -12.78
N PRO A 22 0.54 8.47 -12.55
CA PRO A 22 0.55 7.46 -13.59
C PRO A 22 -0.83 7.34 -14.23
N PHE A 23 -0.87 7.33 -15.56
CA PHE A 23 -2.09 7.05 -16.31
C PHE A 23 -1.80 6.01 -17.40
N PRO A 24 -2.77 5.13 -17.71
CA PRO A 24 -4.10 5.03 -17.10
C PRO A 24 -4.16 4.26 -15.77
N ARG A 25 -3.10 3.50 -15.42
CA ARG A 25 -3.06 2.61 -14.25
C ARG A 25 -1.91 2.95 -13.30
N TYR A 26 -1.95 2.42 -12.08
CA TYR A 26 -0.84 2.54 -11.12
C TYR A 26 0.54 2.16 -11.69
N ASP A 27 0.62 1.06 -12.44
CA ASP A 27 1.84 0.52 -13.02
C ASP A 27 2.24 1.16 -14.36
N SER A 28 1.49 2.15 -14.84
CA SER A 28 1.77 2.87 -16.09
C SER A 28 2.85 3.92 -15.93
N SER A 29 3.37 4.47 -17.04
CA SER A 29 4.29 5.60 -16.96
C SER A 29 3.57 6.85 -16.41
N PRO A 30 4.18 7.62 -15.51
CA PRO A 30 3.66 8.89 -15.02
C PRO A 30 3.56 9.95 -16.13
N VAL A 31 2.41 10.60 -16.21
CA VAL A 31 2.23 11.85 -16.97
C VAL A 31 2.73 13.08 -16.21
N PHE A 32 2.76 12.96 -14.87
CA PHE A 32 3.45 13.85 -13.95
C PHE A 32 4.39 13.03 -13.10
N ALA A 33 5.68 13.35 -13.15
CA ALA A 33 6.78 12.65 -12.50
C ALA A 33 7.74 13.63 -11.82
N LYS A 34 7.29 14.86 -11.49
CA LYS A 34 8.10 15.88 -10.80
C LYS A 34 8.77 15.35 -9.54
N LEU A 35 8.11 14.39 -8.88
CA LEU A 35 8.65 13.67 -7.74
C LEU A 35 10.03 13.03 -8.00
N LEU A 36 10.28 12.54 -9.22
CA LEU A 36 11.54 11.91 -9.61
C LEU A 36 12.49 12.86 -10.34
N ASP A 37 12.00 13.99 -10.87
CA ASP A 37 12.83 14.99 -11.53
C ASP A 37 12.08 16.33 -11.63
N GLU A 38 12.56 17.37 -10.96
CA GLU A 38 11.87 18.65 -10.85
C GLU A 38 11.70 19.38 -12.20
N GLU A 39 12.62 19.17 -13.14
CA GLU A 39 12.64 19.89 -14.42
C GLU A 39 11.92 19.11 -15.53
N ARG A 40 12.16 17.80 -15.60
CA ARG A 40 11.67 16.93 -16.68
C ARG A 40 10.34 16.28 -16.35
N GLY A 41 10.07 16.03 -15.07
CA GLY A 41 8.97 15.15 -14.67
C GLY A 41 7.59 15.69 -15.02
N GLY A 42 7.43 17.00 -15.17
CA GLY A 42 6.11 17.61 -15.41
C GLY A 42 5.20 17.56 -14.17
N SER A 43 4.27 18.50 -14.11
CA SER A 43 3.35 18.68 -12.98
C SER A 43 2.12 19.49 -13.38
N PHE A 44 1.14 19.57 -12.46
CA PHE A 44 -0.01 20.46 -12.59
C PHE A 44 -0.18 21.32 -11.34
N LEU A 45 0.21 22.60 -11.43
CA LEU A 45 0.13 23.61 -10.37
C LEU A 45 -1.01 24.61 -10.59
N VAL A 46 -1.68 25.00 -9.50
CA VAL A 46 -2.49 26.24 -9.41
C VAL A 46 -1.73 27.22 -8.52
N GLU A 47 -1.24 28.33 -9.06
CA GLU A 47 -0.39 29.26 -8.31
C GLU A 47 -1.16 29.92 -7.15
N GLY A 48 -0.55 29.92 -5.97
CA GLY A 48 -1.08 30.55 -4.78
C GLY A 48 -0.29 30.14 -3.54
N GLU A 49 -0.30 30.98 -2.51
CA GLU A 49 0.32 30.64 -1.23
C GLU A 49 -0.64 29.76 -0.43
N VAL A 50 -0.20 28.54 -0.08
CA VAL A 50 -1.03 27.57 0.66
C VAL A 50 -1.19 28.02 2.11
N GLU A 51 -2.43 28.10 2.57
CA GLU A 51 -2.79 28.33 3.98
C GLU A 51 -2.96 27.00 4.72
N SER A 52 -3.67 26.05 4.12
CA SER A 52 -3.86 24.71 4.68
C SER A 52 -4.15 23.68 3.60
N GLN A 53 -3.84 22.42 3.88
CA GLN A 53 -4.16 21.28 3.03
C GLN A 53 -4.59 20.10 3.90
N SER A 54 -5.71 19.48 3.56
CA SER A 54 -6.26 18.33 4.31
C SER A 54 -7.12 17.45 3.42
N TYR A 55 -7.50 16.27 3.92
CA TYR A 55 -8.55 15.48 3.30
C TYR A 55 -9.93 16.04 3.67
N LEU A 56 -10.76 16.30 2.66
CA LEU A 56 -12.21 16.47 2.87
C LEU A 56 -12.85 15.11 3.21
N VAL A 57 -12.33 14.07 2.59
CA VAL A 57 -12.51 12.64 2.86
C VAL A 57 -11.28 11.96 2.24
N PRO A 58 -10.76 10.84 2.77
CA PRO A 58 -9.69 10.09 2.13
C PRO A 58 -9.88 9.96 0.61
N ASN A 59 -8.81 10.23 -0.16
CA ASN A 59 -8.78 10.35 -1.63
C ASN A 59 -9.39 11.62 -2.24
N VAL A 60 -9.83 12.60 -1.44
CA VAL A 60 -10.30 13.93 -1.89
C VAL A 60 -9.61 15.01 -1.06
N VAL A 61 -8.79 15.83 -1.72
CA VAL A 61 -7.93 16.81 -1.05
C VAL A 61 -8.50 18.20 -1.22
N GLU A 62 -8.62 18.93 -0.12
CA GLU A 62 -8.93 20.36 -0.09
C GLU A 62 -7.63 21.12 0.22
N THR A 63 -7.34 22.13 -0.57
CA THR A 63 -6.22 23.06 -0.36
C THR A 63 -6.77 24.48 -0.34
N LYS A 64 -6.61 25.17 0.79
CA LYS A 64 -6.96 26.58 0.95
C LYS A 64 -5.75 27.46 0.69
N LEU A 65 -5.97 28.55 -0.03
CA LEU A 65 -4.95 29.53 -0.39
C LEU A 65 -5.17 30.83 0.37
N LYS A 66 -4.08 31.51 0.71
CA LYS A 66 -4.16 32.89 1.20
C LYS A 66 -4.83 33.77 0.15
N GLY A 67 -5.70 34.67 0.60
CA GLY A 67 -6.55 35.48 -0.29
C GLY A 67 -7.89 34.81 -0.66
N GLY A 68 -8.26 33.71 0.01
CA GLY A 68 -9.59 33.11 -0.06
C GLY A 68 -9.80 32.12 -1.21
N GLY A 69 -8.72 31.76 -1.92
CA GLY A 69 -8.77 30.74 -2.97
C GLY A 69 -8.91 29.34 -2.38
N GLU A 70 -9.58 28.45 -3.09
CA GLU A 70 -9.79 27.06 -2.67
C GLU A 70 -9.65 26.13 -3.88
N VAL A 71 -8.95 25.02 -3.69
CA VAL A 71 -8.80 23.96 -4.70
C VAL A 71 -9.19 22.63 -4.07
N VAL A 72 -10.16 21.95 -4.66
CA VAL A 72 -10.53 20.59 -4.27
C VAL A 72 -10.19 19.63 -5.40
N ASP A 73 -9.27 18.72 -5.12
CA ASP A 73 -8.69 17.77 -6.08
C ASP A 73 -9.19 16.35 -5.81
N LEU A 74 -9.61 15.66 -6.88
CA LEU A 74 -9.92 14.23 -6.85
C LEU A 74 -9.61 13.55 -8.19
N LEU A 75 -9.36 12.25 -8.13
CA LEU A 75 -9.42 11.38 -9.30
C LEU A 75 -10.86 10.88 -9.45
N LEU A 76 -11.43 11.03 -10.65
CA LEU A 76 -12.84 10.75 -10.90
C LEU A 76 -13.09 9.25 -10.86
N ARG A 77 -14.16 8.84 -10.16
CA ARG A 77 -14.52 7.43 -10.03
C ARG A 77 -14.98 6.86 -11.38
N GLY A 78 -14.41 5.72 -11.78
CA GLY A 78 -14.81 5.01 -13.01
C GLY A 78 -14.17 5.56 -14.29
N GLU A 79 -13.30 6.55 -14.18
CA GLU A 79 -12.65 7.22 -15.32
C GLU A 79 -11.15 7.38 -15.07
N HIS A 80 -10.35 7.46 -16.13
CA HIS A 80 -8.93 7.79 -16.04
C HIS A 80 -8.76 9.32 -16.06
N ALA A 81 -9.28 10.01 -15.05
CA ALA A 81 -9.34 11.47 -15.06
C ALA A 81 -9.07 12.11 -13.71
N LEU A 82 -8.35 13.24 -13.74
CA LEU A 82 -8.19 14.18 -12.63
C LEU A 82 -9.22 15.30 -12.78
N VAL A 83 -9.90 15.65 -11.69
CA VAL A 83 -10.80 16.82 -11.64
C VAL A 83 -10.38 17.74 -10.50
N ARG A 84 -10.27 19.02 -10.82
CA ARG A 84 -9.97 20.11 -9.89
C ARG A 84 -11.14 21.07 -9.85
N LYS A 85 -11.78 21.22 -8.70
CA LYS A 85 -12.74 22.31 -8.46
C LYS A 85 -11.96 23.48 -7.89
N ILE A 86 -11.98 24.64 -8.56
CA ILE A 86 -11.25 25.83 -8.10
C ILE A 86 -12.23 26.96 -7.85
N ARG A 87 -12.13 27.56 -6.67
CA ARG A 87 -12.76 28.84 -6.32
C ARG A 87 -11.66 29.90 -6.27
N ALA A 88 -11.69 30.81 -7.22
CA ALA A 88 -10.69 31.86 -7.44
C ALA A 88 -11.34 33.25 -7.24
N PRO A 89 -11.44 33.77 -5.99
CA PRO A 89 -11.97 35.11 -5.77
C PRO A 89 -11.05 36.21 -6.34
N ASN A 90 -9.76 35.90 -6.47
CA ASN A 90 -8.78 36.66 -7.22
C ASN A 90 -8.25 35.77 -8.37
N PRO A 91 -7.76 36.35 -9.48
CA PRO A 91 -7.24 35.57 -10.60
C PRO A 91 -6.14 34.59 -10.16
N LEU A 92 -6.31 33.30 -10.46
CA LEU A 92 -5.34 32.24 -10.18
C LEU A 92 -4.77 31.69 -11.49
N LYS A 93 -3.45 31.64 -11.59
CA LYS A 93 -2.75 31.12 -12.76
C LYS A 93 -2.52 29.61 -12.64
N MET A 94 -2.73 28.87 -13.72
CA MET A 94 -2.43 27.45 -13.80
C MET A 94 -1.19 27.19 -14.63
N LYS A 95 -0.41 26.18 -14.22
CA LYS A 95 0.71 25.63 -15.00
C LYS A 95 0.52 24.14 -15.16
N VAL A 96 0.30 23.68 -16.39
CA VAL A 96 0.16 22.26 -16.72
C VAL A 96 1.32 21.87 -17.65
N ASN A 97 2.19 20.99 -17.18
CA ASN A 97 3.29 20.45 -17.95
C ASN A 97 3.16 18.93 -18.01
N VAL A 98 2.53 18.44 -19.07
CA VAL A 98 2.33 17.00 -19.31
C VAL A 98 3.57 16.43 -20.01
N THR A 99 4.07 15.32 -19.48
CA THR A 99 5.12 14.53 -20.13
C THR A 99 4.68 13.08 -20.26
N PHE A 100 5.42 12.30 -21.04
CA PHE A 100 5.23 10.86 -21.21
C PHE A 100 6.57 10.16 -21.00
N ASN A 101 6.51 8.84 -20.77
CA ASN A 101 7.68 7.98 -20.63
C ASN A 101 8.65 8.51 -19.56
N TYR A 102 8.12 8.81 -18.36
CA TYR A 102 8.89 9.32 -17.22
C TYR A 102 9.67 10.60 -17.55
N GLY A 103 8.98 11.64 -18.04
CA GLY A 103 9.61 12.94 -18.33
C GLY A 103 10.53 12.96 -19.55
N ARG A 104 10.68 11.85 -20.28
CA ARG A 104 11.52 11.79 -21.48
C ARG A 104 10.90 12.60 -22.62
N ASP A 105 9.59 12.43 -22.81
CA ASP A 105 8.89 12.91 -23.99
C ASP A 105 7.90 14.01 -23.59
N LYS A 106 8.12 15.24 -24.06
CA LYS A 106 7.19 16.35 -23.82
C LYS A 106 5.94 16.18 -24.68
N ALA A 107 4.78 16.43 -24.08
CA ALA A 107 3.52 16.37 -24.82
C ALA A 107 3.47 17.42 -25.94
N LYS A 108 2.90 17.06 -27.08
CA LYS A 108 2.52 18.04 -28.12
C LYS A 108 1.18 18.64 -27.74
N VAL A 109 1.15 19.96 -27.54
CA VAL A 109 -0.05 20.70 -27.10
C VAL A 109 -0.79 21.25 -28.31
N GLN A 110 -2.09 20.95 -28.42
CA GLN A 110 -2.98 21.48 -29.44
C GLN A 110 -4.23 22.06 -28.78
N ARG A 111 -4.62 23.30 -29.15
CA ARG A 111 -5.92 23.86 -28.77
C ARG A 111 -6.99 23.30 -29.70
N LEU A 112 -7.99 22.64 -29.14
CA LEU A 112 -9.12 22.08 -29.89
C LEU A 112 -10.28 23.08 -29.98
N ALA A 113 -10.56 23.77 -28.89
CA ALA A 113 -11.55 24.84 -28.79
C ALA A 113 -11.21 25.78 -27.63
N LYS A 114 -12.03 26.80 -27.39
CA LYS A 114 -11.89 27.68 -26.22
C LYS A 114 -11.89 26.85 -24.93
N GLY A 115 -10.82 26.92 -24.15
CA GLY A 115 -10.67 26.18 -22.90
C GLY A 115 -10.48 24.67 -23.04
N ILE A 116 -10.28 24.14 -24.26
CA ILE A 116 -10.10 22.70 -24.51
C ILE A 116 -8.77 22.44 -25.22
N TYR A 117 -7.91 21.65 -24.58
CA TYR A 117 -6.55 21.37 -25.04
C TYR A 117 -6.28 19.87 -25.08
N LYS A 118 -5.50 19.45 -26.08
CA LYS A 118 -5.01 18.09 -26.26
C LYS A 118 -3.51 18.03 -26.03
N PHE A 119 -3.07 17.11 -25.18
CA PHE A 119 -1.67 16.81 -24.89
C PHE A 119 -1.35 15.43 -25.47
N SER A 120 -0.77 15.38 -26.66
CA SER A 120 -0.54 14.11 -27.37
C SER A 120 0.82 13.52 -27.04
N ASN A 121 0.87 12.21 -26.82
CA ASN A 121 2.12 11.46 -26.74
C ASN A 121 2.80 11.47 -28.13
N PRO A 122 4.07 11.85 -28.25
CA PRO A 122 4.76 11.83 -29.54
C PRO A 122 5.03 10.42 -30.08
N GLU A 123 5.04 9.39 -29.23
CA GLU A 123 5.45 8.02 -29.58
C GLU A 123 4.28 7.09 -29.93
N ASN A 124 3.06 7.40 -29.49
CA ASN A 124 1.88 6.55 -29.70
C ASN A 124 0.58 7.39 -29.80
N SER A 125 -0.58 6.71 -29.85
CA SER A 125 -1.90 7.35 -29.99
C SER A 125 -2.48 7.91 -28.70
N GLU A 126 -1.82 7.70 -27.55
CA GLU A 126 -2.34 8.14 -26.26
C GLU A 126 -2.28 9.67 -26.14
N PHE A 127 -3.26 10.24 -25.46
CA PHE A 127 -3.29 11.68 -25.18
C PHE A 127 -4.07 11.99 -23.91
N LEU A 128 -3.84 13.19 -23.37
CA LEU A 128 -4.69 13.79 -22.35
C LEU A 128 -5.54 14.91 -22.94
N GLU A 129 -6.79 14.99 -22.52
CA GLU A 129 -7.72 16.07 -22.85
C GLU A 129 -7.96 16.94 -21.63
N LEU A 130 -7.63 18.22 -21.72
CA LEU A 130 -7.81 19.22 -20.67
C LEU A 130 -9.02 20.11 -21.01
N HIS A 131 -9.98 20.19 -20.10
CA HIS A 131 -11.13 21.09 -20.19
C HIS A 131 -11.11 22.07 -19.03
N ILE A 132 -11.13 23.36 -19.34
CA ILE A 132 -11.14 24.46 -18.35
C ILE A 132 -12.52 25.11 -18.42
N LEU A 133 -13.39 24.76 -17.48
CA LEU A 133 -14.78 25.19 -17.42
C LEU A 133 -14.94 26.31 -16.39
N PHE A 134 -14.63 27.54 -16.79
CA PHE A 134 -14.75 28.75 -15.98
C PHE A 134 -15.58 29.83 -16.68
N PRO A 135 -16.29 30.66 -15.92
CA PRO A 135 -16.97 31.84 -16.48
C PRO A 135 -15.97 32.83 -17.08
N GLU A 136 -14.82 33.01 -16.42
CA GLU A 136 -13.75 33.92 -16.82
C GLU A 136 -12.42 33.16 -16.90
N MET A 137 -11.81 33.18 -18.09
CA MET A 137 -10.53 32.53 -18.36
C MET A 137 -9.73 33.34 -19.38
N ASP A 138 -8.47 33.59 -19.06
CA ASP A 138 -7.44 34.03 -20.00
C ASP A 138 -6.69 32.80 -20.55
N GLU A 139 -6.81 32.56 -21.86
CA GLU A 139 -6.21 31.41 -22.55
C GLU A 139 -4.71 31.58 -22.83
N GLU A 140 -4.17 32.79 -22.86
CA GLU A 140 -2.74 33.00 -23.09
C GLU A 140 -1.93 32.65 -21.84
N THR A 141 -2.48 32.99 -20.68
CA THR A 141 -1.79 32.80 -19.39
C THR A 141 -2.32 31.61 -18.58
N TRP A 142 -3.42 30.99 -19.01
CA TRP A 142 -4.19 29.99 -18.25
C TRP A 142 -4.57 30.48 -16.86
N THR A 143 -5.07 31.72 -16.80
CA THR A 143 -5.55 32.35 -15.57
C THR A 143 -7.07 32.24 -15.50
N VAL A 144 -7.58 31.83 -14.34
CA VAL A 144 -9.02 31.63 -14.08
C VAL A 144 -9.51 32.50 -12.95
N SER A 145 -10.76 32.95 -13.05
CA SER A 145 -11.46 33.73 -12.01
C SER A 145 -12.87 33.18 -11.78
N GLY A 146 -13.39 33.31 -10.56
CA GLY A 146 -14.68 32.76 -10.16
C GLY A 146 -14.60 31.30 -9.71
N GLU A 147 -15.72 30.58 -9.77
CA GLU A 147 -15.79 29.16 -9.41
C GLU A 147 -16.00 28.32 -10.68
N GLY A 148 -15.24 27.23 -10.81
CA GLY A 148 -15.27 26.37 -11.98
C GLY A 148 -14.55 25.06 -11.78
N TYR A 149 -14.47 24.29 -12.86
CA TYR A 149 -13.85 22.96 -12.88
C TYR A 149 -12.76 22.87 -13.94
N VAL A 150 -11.71 22.12 -13.63
CA VAL A 150 -10.73 21.66 -14.60
C VAL A 150 -10.74 20.15 -14.65
N PHE A 151 -10.88 19.58 -15.84
CA PHE A 151 -10.84 18.14 -16.07
C PHE A 151 -9.62 17.80 -16.93
N LEU A 152 -8.88 16.77 -16.54
CA LEU A 152 -7.77 16.20 -17.30
C LEU A 152 -7.99 14.69 -17.45
N GLY A 153 -8.49 14.27 -18.61
CA GLY A 153 -8.81 12.87 -18.90
C GLY A 153 -7.78 12.21 -19.79
N HIS A 154 -7.45 10.95 -19.52
CA HIS A 154 -6.57 10.11 -20.33
C HIS A 154 -7.36 9.26 -21.33
N PHE A 155 -6.89 9.22 -22.58
CA PHE A 155 -7.48 8.43 -23.66
C PHE A 155 -6.39 7.68 -24.44
N SER A 156 -6.68 6.44 -24.83
CA SER A 156 -5.73 5.58 -25.54
C SER A 156 -5.57 5.93 -27.03
N ASP A 157 -6.56 6.60 -27.61
CA ASP A 157 -6.62 6.93 -29.04
C ASP A 157 -7.70 8.00 -29.30
N ASP A 158 -7.51 8.78 -30.38
CA ASP A 158 -8.33 9.94 -30.76
C ASP A 158 -9.84 9.65 -30.90
N ARG A 159 -10.23 8.39 -31.14
CA ARG A 159 -11.64 7.97 -31.17
C ARG A 159 -12.33 8.08 -29.80
N PHE A 160 -11.58 8.10 -28.71
CA PHE A 160 -12.11 8.00 -27.36
C PHE A 160 -12.28 9.35 -26.63
N GLY A 161 -11.68 10.44 -27.13
CA GLY A 161 -11.82 11.78 -26.54
C GLY A 161 -13.27 12.24 -26.34
N ILE A 162 -13.47 13.22 -25.47
CA ILE A 162 -14.81 13.77 -25.17
C ILE A 162 -15.17 14.85 -26.19
N TYR A 163 -14.21 15.69 -26.54
CA TYR A 163 -14.37 16.73 -27.53
C TYR A 163 -14.84 16.15 -28.88
N GLY A 164 -15.82 16.82 -29.50
CA GLY A 164 -16.41 16.39 -30.76
C GLY A 164 -17.48 15.30 -30.63
N LYS A 165 -17.73 14.76 -29.43
CA LYS A 165 -18.88 13.88 -29.17
C LYS A 165 -20.11 14.70 -28.80
N ASP A 166 -21.25 14.37 -29.42
CA ASP A 166 -22.55 14.97 -29.11
C ASP A 166 -23.16 14.30 -27.87
N VAL A 167 -22.51 14.50 -26.72
CA VAL A 167 -22.91 13.95 -25.43
C VAL A 167 -22.90 15.02 -24.35
N LYS A 168 -23.81 14.91 -23.38
CA LYS A 168 -23.84 15.82 -22.24
C LYS A 168 -22.66 15.53 -21.31
N PHE A 169 -21.82 16.54 -21.10
CA PHE A 169 -20.68 16.52 -20.17
C PHE A 169 -21.02 17.32 -18.91
N ASP A 170 -21.11 16.65 -17.76
CA ASP A 170 -21.46 17.25 -16.46
C ASP A 170 -20.44 16.83 -15.39
N LEU A 171 -19.39 17.64 -15.27
CA LEU A 171 -18.32 17.41 -14.30
C LEU A 171 -18.80 17.55 -12.85
N SER A 172 -19.70 18.50 -12.59
CA SER A 172 -20.24 18.75 -11.25
C SER A 172 -20.88 17.49 -10.67
N ARG A 173 -21.68 16.79 -11.48
CA ARG A 173 -22.34 15.54 -11.07
C ARG A 173 -21.34 14.42 -10.80
N GLY A 174 -20.33 14.27 -11.64
CA GLY A 174 -19.28 13.26 -11.46
C GLY A 174 -18.44 13.52 -10.20
N PHE A 175 -18.08 14.78 -9.98
CA PHE A 175 -17.32 15.27 -8.84
C PHE A 175 -18.05 14.99 -7.51
N GLU A 176 -19.30 15.45 -7.38
CA GLU A 176 -20.11 15.23 -6.17
C GLU A 176 -20.39 13.74 -5.91
N ARG A 177 -20.62 12.96 -6.96
CA ARG A 177 -20.79 11.50 -6.83
C ARG A 177 -19.53 10.79 -6.34
N THR A 178 -18.36 11.28 -6.71
CA THR A 178 -17.07 10.72 -6.25
C THR A 178 -16.85 11.02 -4.77
N ILE A 179 -17.11 12.26 -4.33
CA ILE A 179 -17.05 12.62 -2.89
C ILE A 179 -18.05 11.79 -2.09
N TYR A 180 -19.29 11.69 -2.58
CA TYR A 180 -20.32 10.87 -1.94
C TYR A 180 -19.91 9.41 -1.83
N TYR A 181 -19.30 8.85 -2.89
CA TYR A 181 -18.80 7.49 -2.88
C TYR A 181 -17.78 7.29 -1.74
N TRP A 182 -16.72 8.09 -1.66
CA TRP A 182 -15.71 7.94 -0.61
C TRP A 182 -16.30 8.08 0.80
N ARG A 183 -17.18 9.06 1.00
CA ARG A 183 -17.90 9.22 2.28
C ARG A 183 -18.77 8.00 2.61
N SER A 184 -19.43 7.42 1.62
CA SER A 184 -20.25 6.21 1.81
C SER A 184 -19.39 4.99 2.17
N GLN A 185 -18.19 4.87 1.60
CA GLN A 185 -17.32 3.73 1.87
C GLN A 185 -16.94 3.68 3.35
N LEU A 186 -16.53 4.81 3.93
CA LEU A 186 -16.05 4.88 5.30
C LEU A 186 -17.12 4.62 6.35
N LYS A 187 -18.40 4.89 6.04
CA LYS A 187 -19.53 4.60 6.94
C LYS A 187 -19.76 3.10 7.17
N ARG A 188 -19.21 2.23 6.33
CA ARG A 188 -19.41 0.77 6.41
C ARG A 188 -18.47 0.08 7.40
N GLY A 189 -17.39 0.74 7.81
CA GLY A 189 -16.34 0.13 8.62
C GLY A 189 -16.83 -0.27 10.02
N LYS A 190 -16.50 -1.50 10.44
CA LYS A 190 -16.68 -1.97 11.81
C LYS A 190 -15.65 -1.32 12.75
N SER A 191 -15.93 -1.37 14.06
CA SER A 191 -15.06 -0.91 15.15
C SER A 191 -14.69 0.58 15.16
N ARG A 192 -15.19 1.41 14.23
CA ARG A 192 -15.03 2.88 14.26
C ARG A 192 -15.39 3.47 15.62
N GLY A 193 -16.52 3.06 16.18
CA GLY A 193 -16.96 3.50 17.51
C GLY A 193 -16.04 3.06 18.65
N LYS A 194 -15.45 1.86 18.58
CA LYS A 194 -14.49 1.37 19.58
C LYS A 194 -13.18 2.16 19.49
N VAL A 195 -12.67 2.43 18.28
CA VAL A 195 -11.46 3.24 18.05
C VAL A 195 -11.67 4.69 18.51
N ALA A 196 -12.84 5.29 18.23
CA ALA A 196 -13.14 6.65 18.66
C ALA A 196 -13.22 6.83 20.18
N LYS A 197 -13.49 5.74 20.92
CA LYS A 197 -13.54 5.69 22.39
C LYS A 197 -12.16 5.42 23.02
N LEU A 198 -11.10 5.20 22.23
CA LEU A 198 -9.77 4.96 22.76
C LEU A 198 -9.24 6.20 23.47
N GLU A 199 -8.71 6.01 24.67
CA GLU A 199 -7.97 7.01 25.42
C GLU A 199 -6.52 6.52 25.56
N LEU A 200 -5.61 7.14 24.81
CA LEU A 200 -4.18 6.85 24.88
C LEU A 200 -3.45 8.12 25.30
N SER A 201 -2.46 7.99 26.18
CA SER A 201 -1.67 9.14 26.66
C SER A 201 -1.05 9.86 25.45
N GLY A 202 -1.49 11.09 25.21
CA GLY A 202 -1.00 11.95 24.12
C GLY A 202 -1.67 11.78 22.76
N LEU A 203 -2.73 10.98 22.61
CA LEU A 203 -3.50 10.85 21.37
C LEU A 203 -5.00 10.87 21.68
N SER A 204 -5.74 11.78 21.05
CA SER A 204 -7.19 11.84 21.18
C SER A 204 -7.88 10.71 20.38
N GLY A 205 -9.05 10.28 20.84
CA GLY A 205 -9.88 9.32 20.10
C GLY A 205 -10.25 9.79 18.69
N GLU A 206 -10.36 11.10 18.48
CA GLU A 206 -10.59 11.71 17.16
C GLU A 206 -9.37 11.53 16.23
N GLU A 207 -8.16 11.80 16.72
CA GLU A 207 -6.93 11.57 15.95
C GLU A 207 -6.76 10.10 15.57
N LEU A 208 -7.05 9.19 16.49
CA LEU A 208 -6.99 7.74 16.25
C LEU A 208 -8.04 7.30 15.22
N LEU A 209 -9.26 7.84 15.30
CA LEU A 209 -10.30 7.59 14.31
C LEU A 209 -9.92 8.14 12.93
N ASN A 210 -9.37 9.34 12.86
CA ASN A 210 -8.91 9.93 11.60
C ASN A 210 -7.76 9.11 10.99
N ALA A 211 -6.85 8.61 11.82
CA ALA A 211 -5.79 7.71 11.39
C ALA A 211 -6.34 6.39 10.82
N TYR A 212 -7.29 5.78 11.53
CA TYR A 212 -7.99 4.58 11.09
C TYR A 212 -8.73 4.78 9.77
N ASP A 213 -9.54 5.85 9.68
CA ASP A 213 -10.36 6.16 8.50
C ASP A 213 -9.51 6.50 7.28
N THR A 214 -8.42 7.24 7.49
CA THR A 214 -7.48 7.55 6.42
C THR A 214 -6.78 6.30 5.93
N SER A 215 -6.32 5.43 6.85
CA SER A 215 -5.71 4.16 6.49
C SER A 215 -6.67 3.30 5.66
N VAL A 216 -7.91 3.13 6.12
CA VAL A 216 -8.94 2.37 5.42
C VAL A 216 -9.22 2.98 4.05
N GLY A 217 -9.47 4.29 3.97
CA GLY A 217 -9.80 4.97 2.72
C GLY A 217 -8.67 4.88 1.68
N VAL A 218 -7.42 4.96 2.11
CA VAL A 218 -6.24 4.81 1.24
C VAL A 218 -6.13 3.37 0.75
N LEU A 219 -6.30 2.36 1.60
CA LEU A 219 -6.28 0.95 1.16
C LEU A 219 -7.38 0.64 0.15
N LEU A 220 -8.59 1.14 0.38
CA LEU A 220 -9.68 1.04 -0.59
C LEU A 220 -9.33 1.75 -1.90
N GLY A 221 -8.66 2.89 -1.82
CA GLY A 221 -8.16 3.64 -2.97
C GLY A 221 -7.17 2.85 -3.81
N LEU A 222 -6.19 2.20 -3.17
CA LEU A 222 -5.09 1.47 -3.82
C LEU A 222 -5.52 0.14 -4.48
N LEU A 223 -6.75 -0.33 -4.22
CA LEU A 223 -7.32 -1.48 -4.92
C LEU A 223 -7.58 -1.13 -6.38
N TYR A 224 -7.01 -1.90 -7.29
CA TYR A 224 -7.29 -1.83 -8.71
C TYR A 224 -8.65 -2.48 -9.00
N ASN A 225 -9.67 -1.65 -9.22
CA ASN A 225 -11.06 -2.07 -9.33
C ASN A 225 -11.31 -3.13 -10.43
N PRO A 226 -10.65 -3.10 -11.61
CA PRO A 226 -10.89 -4.13 -12.63
C PRO A 226 -10.59 -5.56 -12.19
N THR A 227 -9.60 -5.79 -11.31
CA THR A 227 -9.14 -7.15 -10.98
C THR A 227 -9.20 -7.51 -9.49
N GLY A 228 -9.16 -6.51 -8.60
CA GLY A 228 -9.00 -6.73 -7.15
C GLY A 228 -7.54 -6.75 -6.68
N ALA A 229 -6.57 -6.57 -7.60
CA ALA A 229 -5.17 -6.39 -7.23
C ALA A 229 -5.01 -5.14 -6.36
N ILE A 230 -4.07 -5.15 -5.40
CA ILE A 230 -3.72 -3.95 -4.62
C ILE A 230 -2.24 -3.68 -4.74
N VAL A 231 -1.86 -2.44 -5.03
CA VAL A 231 -0.44 -2.07 -5.15
C VAL A 231 0.21 -1.90 -3.77
N ALA A 232 1.47 -2.28 -3.62
CA ALA A 232 2.22 -2.09 -2.37
C ALA A 232 2.39 -0.59 -2.03
N ALA A 233 2.59 0.25 -3.05
CA ALA A 233 2.49 1.70 -2.98
C ALA A 233 2.18 2.27 -4.38
N PRO A 234 1.61 3.49 -4.50
CA PRO A 234 1.36 4.10 -5.80
C PRO A 234 2.62 4.74 -6.43
N THR A 235 3.77 4.62 -5.78
CA THR A 235 5.05 5.26 -6.16
C THR A 235 6.16 4.26 -6.45
N THR A 236 7.18 4.74 -7.15
CA THR A 236 8.42 4.02 -7.44
C THR A 236 9.62 4.88 -7.12
N SER A 237 10.76 4.24 -6.84
CA SER A 237 12.08 4.87 -6.74
C SER A 237 12.20 5.95 -5.68
N LEU A 238 11.34 5.93 -4.67
CA LEU A 238 11.58 6.70 -3.46
C LEU A 238 12.60 5.94 -2.60
N PRO A 239 13.70 6.60 -2.21
CA PRO A 239 14.84 5.93 -1.58
C PRO A 239 14.55 5.59 -0.11
N GLU A 240 15.05 4.44 0.37
CA GLU A 240 15.09 4.18 1.82
C GLU A 240 15.89 5.27 2.56
N ILE A 241 16.99 5.73 1.96
CA ILE A 241 17.85 6.79 2.50
C ILE A 241 18.11 7.78 1.37
N GLU A 242 17.86 9.06 1.59
CA GLU A 242 18.19 10.13 0.63
C GLU A 242 19.65 10.00 0.14
N GLY A 243 19.84 10.07 -1.19
CA GLY A 243 21.13 9.83 -1.86
C GLY A 243 21.54 8.36 -1.97
N GLY A 244 20.78 7.44 -1.38
CA GLY A 244 21.02 6.01 -1.40
C GLY A 244 20.57 5.33 -2.69
N SER A 245 20.95 4.06 -2.81
CA SER A 245 20.73 3.23 -4.00
C SER A 245 19.57 2.24 -3.89
N ARG A 246 18.85 2.21 -2.76
CA ARG A 246 17.74 1.31 -2.48
C ARG A 246 16.42 1.96 -2.89
N ASN A 247 16.21 2.04 -4.20
CA ASN A 247 15.14 2.80 -4.84
C ASN A 247 14.41 1.81 -5.75
N TRP A 248 13.25 1.31 -5.31
CA TRP A 248 12.53 0.19 -5.93
C TRP A 248 11.15 0.62 -6.41
N ASP A 249 10.59 -0.10 -7.38
CA ASP A 249 9.22 0.12 -7.87
C ASP A 249 8.23 -0.73 -7.07
N TYR A 250 7.24 -0.09 -6.43
CA TYR A 250 6.27 -0.72 -5.54
C TYR A 250 4.84 -0.72 -6.13
N ARG A 251 4.69 -0.38 -7.41
CA ARG A 251 3.37 -0.18 -8.07
C ARG A 251 2.74 -1.49 -8.57
N PHE A 252 3.11 -2.61 -7.98
CA PHE A 252 2.65 -3.96 -8.30
C PHE A 252 1.94 -4.58 -7.10
N ALA A 253 1.23 -5.69 -7.34
CA ALA A 253 0.54 -6.44 -6.30
C ALA A 253 1.41 -7.57 -5.77
N TRP A 254 2.00 -7.37 -4.59
CA TRP A 254 2.72 -8.41 -3.86
C TRP A 254 1.73 -9.34 -3.14
N VAL A 255 1.95 -10.65 -3.22
CA VAL A 255 1.09 -11.65 -2.56
C VAL A 255 1.01 -11.39 -1.06
N ARG A 256 2.17 -11.14 -0.45
CA ARG A 256 2.33 -10.86 0.99
C ARG A 256 1.58 -9.60 1.42
N ASP A 257 1.92 -8.47 0.80
CA ASP A 257 1.35 -7.16 1.11
C ASP A 257 -0.16 -7.20 0.99
N SER A 258 -0.64 -7.81 -0.09
CA SER A 258 -2.06 -7.93 -0.38
C SER A 258 -2.78 -8.82 0.64
N ALA A 259 -2.18 -9.92 1.07
CA ALA A 259 -2.75 -10.77 2.12
C ALA A 259 -2.84 -10.05 3.48
N ILE A 260 -1.85 -9.23 3.83
CA ILE A 260 -1.88 -8.38 5.02
C ILE A 260 -2.98 -7.30 4.91
N VAL A 261 -3.14 -6.70 3.72
CA VAL A 261 -4.23 -5.75 3.49
C VAL A 261 -5.59 -6.46 3.56
N ALA A 262 -5.72 -7.67 3.01
CA ALA A 262 -6.94 -8.46 3.14
C ALA A 262 -7.26 -8.74 4.61
N ASP A 263 -6.28 -9.12 5.44
CA ASP A 263 -6.45 -9.27 6.90
C ASP A 263 -6.99 -7.98 7.53
N ALA A 264 -6.35 -6.84 7.28
CA ALA A 264 -6.78 -5.55 7.81
C ALA A 264 -8.21 -5.18 7.36
N LEU A 265 -8.57 -5.40 6.10
CA LEU A 265 -9.91 -5.14 5.57
C LEU A 265 -10.95 -6.09 6.14
N ILE A 266 -10.65 -7.39 6.30
CA ILE A 266 -11.51 -8.37 6.99
C ILE A 266 -11.78 -7.89 8.41
N SER A 267 -10.70 -7.55 9.13
CA SER A 267 -10.74 -6.95 10.46
C SER A 267 -11.71 -5.75 10.46
N ALA A 268 -11.49 -4.79 9.58
CA ALA A 268 -12.26 -3.55 9.51
C ALA A 268 -13.70 -3.73 8.96
N GLY A 269 -14.11 -4.94 8.57
CA GLY A 269 -15.46 -5.26 8.08
C GLY A 269 -15.66 -5.06 6.57
N TYR A 270 -14.61 -4.77 5.81
CA TYR A 270 -14.61 -4.62 4.35
C TYR A 270 -14.42 -5.96 3.65
N LEU A 271 -15.35 -6.88 3.93
CA LEU A 271 -15.27 -8.28 3.50
C LEU A 271 -15.33 -8.43 1.98
N THR A 272 -16.11 -7.59 1.29
CA THR A 272 -16.20 -7.62 -0.18
C THR A 272 -14.86 -7.27 -0.82
N GLU A 273 -14.20 -6.24 -0.32
CA GLU A 273 -12.91 -5.78 -0.83
C GLU A 273 -11.79 -6.77 -0.51
N ALA A 274 -11.78 -7.35 0.69
CA ALA A 274 -10.86 -8.43 1.03
C ALA A 274 -11.04 -9.67 0.14
N ARG A 275 -12.30 -10.07 -0.13
CA ARG A 275 -12.60 -11.19 -1.03
C ARG A 275 -12.03 -10.96 -2.43
N ARG A 276 -12.13 -9.73 -2.95
CA ARG A 276 -11.58 -9.40 -4.28
C ARG A 276 -10.06 -9.58 -4.36
N ILE A 277 -9.35 -9.27 -3.29
CA ILE A 277 -7.90 -9.53 -3.19
C ILE A 277 -7.64 -11.04 -3.23
N LEU A 278 -8.38 -11.82 -2.44
CA LEU A 278 -8.24 -13.28 -2.38
C LEU A 278 -8.59 -13.93 -3.73
N ASP A 279 -9.67 -13.49 -4.39
CA ASP A 279 -10.06 -13.95 -5.72
C ASP A 279 -8.98 -13.63 -6.77
N PHE A 280 -8.35 -12.45 -6.70
CA PHE A 280 -7.26 -12.07 -7.60
C PHE A 280 -6.09 -13.06 -7.47
N PHE A 281 -5.59 -13.30 -6.25
CA PHE A 281 -4.46 -14.21 -6.05
C PHE A 281 -4.81 -15.68 -6.27
N SER A 282 -6.05 -16.10 -5.98
CA SER A 282 -6.50 -17.46 -6.30
C SER A 282 -6.35 -17.78 -7.79
N ARG A 283 -6.59 -16.79 -8.67
CA ARG A 283 -6.42 -16.91 -10.12
C ARG A 283 -4.96 -16.92 -10.57
N MET A 284 -4.03 -16.46 -9.73
CA MET A 284 -2.59 -16.48 -10.00
C MET A 284 -1.92 -17.80 -9.58
N VAL A 285 -2.67 -18.70 -8.93
CA VAL A 285 -2.13 -19.99 -8.48
C VAL A 285 -1.84 -20.89 -9.68
N SER A 286 -0.57 -21.28 -9.82
CA SER A 286 -0.13 -22.29 -10.78
C SER A 286 -0.36 -23.69 -10.24
N PHE A 287 -1.11 -24.52 -10.96
CA PHE A 287 -1.38 -25.93 -10.63
C PHE A 287 -0.32 -26.92 -11.15
N THR A 288 0.82 -26.43 -11.63
CA THR A 288 1.89 -27.29 -12.19
C THR A 288 3.27 -27.04 -11.59
N THR A 289 3.41 -25.97 -10.80
CA THR A 289 4.68 -25.52 -10.22
C THR A 289 4.46 -25.05 -8.77
N LYS A 290 5.34 -24.18 -8.25
CA LYS A 290 5.03 -23.40 -7.04
C LYS A 290 3.71 -22.63 -7.23
N PRO A 291 2.78 -22.64 -6.24
CA PRO A 291 1.49 -21.98 -6.33
C PRO A 291 1.62 -20.52 -6.75
N PHE A 292 2.42 -19.74 -6.03
CA PHE A 292 2.78 -18.39 -6.47
C PHE A 292 4.15 -18.44 -7.14
N LEU A 293 4.15 -18.52 -8.48
CA LEU A 293 5.37 -18.56 -9.28
C LEU A 293 6.19 -17.28 -9.12
N TYR A 294 5.51 -16.13 -9.02
CA TYR A 294 6.11 -14.82 -8.80
C TYR A 294 5.66 -14.25 -7.44
N PRO A 295 6.54 -13.53 -6.71
CA PRO A 295 6.14 -12.84 -5.47
C PRO A 295 5.18 -11.67 -5.69
N LEU A 296 5.18 -11.11 -6.89
CA LEU A 296 4.37 -9.95 -7.26
C LEU A 296 3.87 -10.06 -8.71
N TYR A 297 2.76 -9.38 -8.99
CA TYR A 297 2.10 -9.35 -10.30
C TYR A 297 1.76 -7.90 -10.68
N ALA A 298 1.72 -7.61 -11.98
CA ALA A 298 1.10 -6.38 -12.46
C ALA A 298 -0.38 -6.30 -12.04
N VAL A 299 -0.98 -5.12 -12.07
CA VAL A 299 -2.36 -4.94 -11.57
C VAL A 299 -3.40 -5.73 -12.38
N ASP A 300 -3.05 -6.17 -13.59
CA ASP A 300 -3.86 -7.04 -14.45
C ASP A 300 -3.57 -8.54 -14.27
N GLY A 301 -2.64 -8.92 -13.39
CA GLY A 301 -2.21 -10.31 -13.16
C GLY A 301 -1.08 -10.79 -14.07
N SER A 302 -0.60 -9.96 -15.01
CA SER A 302 0.57 -10.31 -15.82
C SER A 302 1.86 -10.28 -14.99
N VAL A 303 2.92 -10.90 -15.53
CA VAL A 303 4.25 -10.85 -14.91
C VAL A 303 4.73 -9.39 -14.91
N PRO A 304 5.25 -8.88 -13.78
CA PRO A 304 5.75 -7.51 -13.73
C PRO A 304 6.90 -7.31 -14.73
N PRO A 305 7.05 -6.10 -15.28
CA PRO A 305 8.13 -5.80 -16.20
C PRO A 305 9.49 -5.97 -15.52
N LYS A 306 10.49 -6.38 -16.33
CA LYS A 306 11.88 -6.47 -15.89
C LYS A 306 12.33 -5.15 -15.29
N GLU A 307 13.07 -5.21 -14.18
CA GLU A 307 13.73 -4.06 -13.58
C GLU A 307 14.69 -3.41 -14.58
N VAL A 308 14.50 -2.12 -14.84
CA VAL A 308 15.38 -1.29 -15.66
C VAL A 308 15.65 0.05 -14.97
N GLU A 309 16.83 0.60 -15.22
CA GLU A 309 17.19 1.93 -14.73
C GLU A 309 16.79 3.03 -15.71
N ILE A 310 16.36 4.17 -15.20
CA ILE A 310 15.98 5.36 -15.97
C ILE A 310 17.08 6.43 -15.81
N PRO A 311 18.08 6.50 -16.70
CA PRO A 311 19.30 7.26 -16.47
C PRO A 311 19.14 8.78 -16.66
N TRP A 312 18.07 9.22 -17.33
CA TRP A 312 17.85 10.66 -17.61
C TRP A 312 17.19 11.42 -16.47
N LEU A 313 16.72 10.73 -15.43
CA LEU A 313 16.12 11.36 -14.25
C LEU A 313 17.19 11.64 -13.19
N SER A 314 17.05 12.75 -12.48
CA SER A 314 17.87 13.05 -11.30
C SER A 314 17.55 12.11 -10.13
N GLY A 315 16.30 11.66 -10.02
CA GLY A 315 15.79 10.83 -8.92
C GLY A 315 15.28 11.68 -7.75
N TYR A 316 14.43 11.10 -6.91
CA TYR A 316 13.86 11.80 -5.76
C TYR A 316 14.96 12.35 -4.85
N LEU A 317 14.99 13.67 -4.64
CA LEU A 317 16.06 14.37 -3.93
C LEU A 317 17.47 14.00 -4.43
N ASN A 318 17.63 13.84 -5.75
CA ASN A 318 18.85 13.40 -6.45
C ASN A 318 19.33 11.98 -6.08
N SER A 319 18.43 11.13 -5.59
CA SER A 319 18.76 9.75 -5.21
C SER A 319 18.73 8.82 -6.43
N ARG A 320 19.85 8.15 -6.69
CA ARG A 320 20.05 7.29 -7.86
C ARG A 320 20.44 5.86 -7.47
N PRO A 321 20.12 4.87 -8.32
CA PRO A 321 19.42 4.99 -9.60
C PRO A 321 17.91 5.10 -9.44
N VAL A 322 17.22 5.57 -10.48
CA VAL A 322 15.76 5.44 -10.62
C VAL A 322 15.47 4.11 -11.31
N ARG A 323 14.65 3.27 -10.69
CA ARG A 323 14.28 1.93 -11.20
C ARG A 323 12.79 1.84 -11.48
N VAL A 324 12.45 1.15 -12.56
CA VAL A 324 11.06 0.80 -12.89
C VAL A 324 10.98 -0.69 -13.20
N GLY A 325 9.86 -1.31 -12.89
CA GLY A 325 9.81 -2.77 -12.79
C GLY A 325 10.49 -3.27 -11.51
N ASN A 326 10.49 -4.59 -11.28
CA ASN A 326 11.04 -5.13 -10.05
C ASN A 326 11.68 -6.51 -10.24
N ALA A 327 12.96 -6.64 -9.86
CA ALA A 327 13.72 -7.87 -10.03
C ALA A 327 13.31 -8.97 -9.02
N ALA A 328 12.57 -8.64 -7.95
CA ALA A 328 12.05 -9.60 -7.00
C ALA A 328 11.14 -10.65 -7.65
N ALA A 329 10.58 -10.35 -8.84
CA ALA A 329 9.80 -11.30 -9.62
C ALA A 329 10.53 -12.63 -9.85
N ALA A 330 11.85 -12.63 -10.01
CA ALA A 330 12.63 -13.85 -10.25
C ALA A 330 13.00 -14.64 -8.97
N GLN A 331 12.60 -14.16 -7.79
CA GLN A 331 12.99 -14.75 -6.51
C GLN A 331 12.05 -15.88 -6.09
N LEU A 332 12.64 -16.92 -5.49
CA LEU A 332 11.90 -17.94 -4.77
C LEU A 332 11.68 -17.44 -3.33
N GLN A 333 10.44 -17.09 -2.99
CA GLN A 333 10.00 -16.74 -1.63
C GLN A 333 8.98 -17.79 -1.16
N LEU A 334 9.22 -18.43 -0.01
CA LEU A 334 8.43 -19.58 0.45
C LEU A 334 7.38 -19.24 1.52
N ASP A 335 7.26 -17.98 1.90
CA ASP A 335 6.26 -17.53 2.86
C ASP A 335 4.93 -17.09 2.24
N LEU A 336 4.88 -16.86 0.94
CA LEU A 336 3.72 -16.33 0.23
C LEU A 336 2.45 -17.18 0.43
N GLU A 337 2.60 -18.50 0.32
CA GLU A 337 1.53 -19.48 0.53
C GLU A 337 0.92 -19.36 1.93
N GLY A 338 1.75 -19.13 2.95
CA GLY A 338 1.31 -18.95 4.32
C GLY A 338 0.46 -17.70 4.51
N PHE A 339 0.91 -16.56 3.98
CA PHE A 339 0.17 -15.30 4.06
C PHE A 339 -1.19 -15.41 3.39
N PHE A 340 -1.22 -15.96 2.18
CA PHE A 340 -2.46 -16.14 1.42
C PHE A 340 -3.45 -17.07 2.17
N MET A 341 -2.96 -18.21 2.64
CA MET A 341 -3.80 -19.19 3.36
C MET A 341 -4.31 -18.65 4.70
N ASP A 342 -3.53 -17.83 5.40
CA ASP A 342 -3.99 -17.16 6.63
C ASP A 342 -5.08 -16.12 6.35
N ALA A 343 -4.92 -15.28 5.33
CA ALA A 343 -5.95 -14.32 4.94
C ALA A 343 -7.24 -15.02 4.47
N LEU A 344 -7.14 -16.11 3.70
CA LEU A 344 -8.28 -16.91 3.27
C LEU A 344 -9.00 -17.56 4.47
N HIS A 345 -8.25 -18.15 5.40
CA HIS A 345 -8.82 -18.73 6.61
C HIS A 345 -9.51 -17.67 7.48
N LYS A 346 -8.90 -16.49 7.67
CA LYS A 346 -9.51 -15.37 8.41
C LYS A 346 -10.80 -14.88 7.74
N TYR A 347 -10.82 -14.79 6.40
CA TYR A 347 -12.04 -14.47 5.65
C TYR A 347 -13.13 -15.49 5.91
N PHE A 348 -12.79 -16.78 5.87
CA PHE A 348 -13.74 -17.85 6.16
C PHE A 348 -14.27 -17.78 7.59
N VAL A 349 -13.41 -17.59 8.59
CA VAL A 349 -13.82 -17.42 9.99
C VAL A 349 -14.76 -16.22 10.17
N ALA A 350 -14.46 -15.10 9.51
CA ALA A 350 -15.27 -13.88 9.62
C ALA A 350 -16.63 -13.96 8.92
N THR A 351 -16.79 -14.83 7.92
CA THR A 351 -17.98 -14.90 7.06
C THR A 351 -18.82 -16.16 7.26
N GLY A 352 -18.20 -17.27 7.64
CA GLY A 352 -18.81 -18.59 7.57
C GLY A 352 -19.16 -19.03 6.15
N ASP A 353 -18.64 -18.38 5.10
CA ASP A 353 -19.00 -18.64 3.69
C ASP A 353 -18.37 -19.96 3.20
N THR A 354 -19.02 -21.08 3.57
CA THR A 354 -18.59 -22.42 3.16
C THR A 354 -18.64 -22.62 1.65
N ASN A 355 -19.51 -21.92 0.93
CA ASN A 355 -19.60 -22.02 -0.53
C ASN A 355 -18.38 -21.38 -1.19
N TYR A 356 -17.94 -20.22 -0.69
CA TYR A 356 -16.71 -19.58 -1.18
C TYR A 356 -15.49 -20.48 -1.02
N VAL A 357 -15.31 -21.07 0.16
CA VAL A 357 -14.18 -21.97 0.41
C VAL A 357 -14.26 -23.23 -0.43
N ARG A 358 -15.44 -23.84 -0.58
CA ARG A 358 -15.64 -25.00 -1.47
C ARG A 358 -15.31 -24.66 -2.93
N GLY A 359 -15.61 -23.44 -3.36
CA GLY A 359 -15.25 -22.94 -4.70
C GLY A 359 -13.76 -22.68 -4.92
N HIS A 360 -12.95 -22.67 -3.85
CA HIS A 360 -11.50 -22.49 -3.88
C HIS A 360 -10.75 -23.71 -3.36
N LEU A 361 -11.43 -24.86 -3.28
CA LEU A 361 -10.92 -26.03 -2.60
C LEU A 361 -9.70 -26.63 -3.31
N ASP A 362 -9.74 -26.64 -4.63
CA ASP A 362 -8.63 -26.99 -5.51
C ASP A 362 -7.40 -26.12 -5.26
N VAL A 363 -7.57 -24.80 -5.14
CA VAL A 363 -6.49 -23.86 -4.79
C VAL A 363 -5.90 -24.17 -3.41
N ILE A 364 -6.76 -24.36 -2.41
CA ILE A 364 -6.37 -24.66 -1.02
C ILE A 364 -5.61 -25.99 -0.96
N GLU A 365 -6.16 -27.04 -1.59
CA GLU A 365 -5.56 -28.37 -1.63
C GLU A 365 -4.21 -28.33 -2.35
N TYR A 366 -4.14 -27.67 -3.50
CA TYR A 366 -2.91 -27.58 -4.27
C TYR A 366 -1.79 -26.84 -3.53
N ILE A 367 -2.11 -25.71 -2.87
CA ILE A 367 -1.14 -24.99 -2.05
C ILE A 367 -0.60 -25.89 -0.94
N ALA A 368 -1.48 -26.60 -0.24
CA ALA A 368 -1.08 -27.44 0.88
C ALA A 368 -0.34 -28.71 0.43
N ASP A 369 -0.75 -29.35 -0.67
CA ASP A 369 -0.03 -30.46 -1.32
C ASP A 369 1.40 -30.00 -1.65
N TRP A 370 1.54 -28.89 -2.39
CA TRP A 370 2.86 -28.38 -2.79
C TRP A 370 3.74 -28.02 -1.59
N VAL A 371 3.21 -27.31 -0.59
CA VAL A 371 3.97 -26.96 0.62
C VAL A 371 4.40 -28.21 1.38
N SER A 372 3.54 -29.23 1.48
CA SER A 372 3.84 -30.46 2.21
C SER A 372 5.00 -31.24 1.60
N GLU A 373 5.20 -31.12 0.28
CA GLU A 373 6.26 -31.77 -0.48
C GLU A 373 7.55 -30.93 -0.54
N ASN A 374 7.43 -29.60 -0.50
CA ASN A 374 8.51 -28.68 -0.84
C ASN A 374 9.02 -27.84 0.34
N TRP A 375 8.51 -28.02 1.56
CA TRP A 375 8.97 -27.23 2.71
C TRP A 375 10.44 -27.37 3.01
N LYS A 376 11.13 -28.42 2.52
CA LYS A 376 12.57 -28.62 2.68
C LYS A 376 13.42 -27.70 1.78
N LEU A 377 12.85 -26.86 0.92
CA LEU A 377 13.59 -25.92 0.06
C LEU A 377 14.13 -24.70 0.81
N GLU A 378 15.22 -24.13 0.33
CA GLU A 378 15.75 -22.83 0.76
C GLU A 378 15.17 -21.68 -0.07
N ASP A 379 15.09 -20.49 0.51
CA ASP A 379 14.53 -19.29 -0.12
C ASP A 379 15.34 -18.04 0.25
N VAL A 380 14.88 -16.86 -0.19
CA VAL A 380 15.57 -15.58 0.05
C VAL A 380 15.04 -14.82 1.29
N GLY A 381 14.08 -15.40 2.02
CA GLY A 381 13.42 -14.77 3.16
C GLY A 381 12.48 -13.61 2.77
N ILE A 382 11.77 -13.07 3.78
CA ILE A 382 10.81 -11.96 3.62
C ILE A 382 11.47 -10.65 3.17
N TRP A 383 12.74 -10.45 3.50
CA TRP A 383 13.48 -9.23 3.18
C TRP A 383 14.27 -9.30 1.86
N GLU A 384 14.03 -10.33 1.06
CA GLU A 384 14.51 -10.42 -0.33
C GLU A 384 16.05 -10.33 -0.44
N GLU A 385 16.77 -11.02 0.46
CA GLU A 385 18.24 -10.98 0.49
C GLU A 385 18.82 -11.51 -0.83
N ARG A 386 19.40 -10.62 -1.65
CA ARG A 386 19.90 -10.98 -2.97
C ARG A 386 21.16 -11.85 -2.84
N GLY A 387 21.17 -12.98 -3.55
CA GLY A 387 22.33 -13.86 -3.67
C GLY A 387 22.52 -14.84 -2.52
N VAL A 388 21.63 -14.85 -1.52
CA VAL A 388 21.66 -15.81 -0.41
C VAL A 388 20.38 -16.64 -0.45
N ARG A 389 20.52 -17.97 -0.34
CA ARG A 389 19.41 -18.87 -0.05
C ARG A 389 19.70 -19.58 1.27
N ALA A 390 18.68 -19.69 2.12
CA ALA A 390 18.78 -20.39 3.39
C ALA A 390 17.41 -20.89 3.84
N HIS A 391 17.38 -21.66 4.92
CA HIS A 391 16.16 -21.95 5.65
C HIS A 391 15.84 -20.82 6.64
N TYR A 392 15.19 -19.76 6.17
CA TYR A 392 14.76 -18.68 7.05
C TYR A 392 13.60 -19.11 7.95
N THR A 393 13.70 -18.82 9.25
CA THR A 393 12.68 -19.24 10.23
C THR A 393 11.30 -18.70 9.90
N HIS A 394 11.23 -17.42 9.53
CA HIS A 394 9.98 -16.81 9.09
C HIS A 394 9.35 -17.58 7.92
N SER A 395 10.14 -17.90 6.88
CA SER A 395 9.65 -18.65 5.72
C SER A 395 9.13 -20.03 6.10
N LYS A 396 9.87 -20.79 6.93
CA LYS A 396 9.42 -22.10 7.41
C LYS A 396 8.16 -22.04 8.24
N VAL A 397 8.03 -21.02 9.09
CA VAL A 397 6.83 -20.81 9.89
C VAL A 397 5.64 -20.48 9.00
N MET A 398 5.80 -19.64 7.98
CA MET A 398 4.70 -19.34 7.05
C MET A 398 4.30 -20.56 6.20
N MET A 399 5.24 -21.44 5.84
CA MET A 399 4.89 -22.75 5.25
C MET A 399 4.09 -23.61 6.24
N TRP A 400 4.46 -23.63 7.53
CA TRP A 400 3.68 -24.31 8.56
C TRP A 400 2.28 -23.71 8.70
N VAL A 401 2.16 -22.38 8.65
CA VAL A 401 0.88 -21.66 8.68
C VAL A 401 0.00 -22.13 7.52
N ALA A 402 0.54 -22.23 6.30
CA ALA A 402 -0.23 -22.71 5.15
C ALA A 402 -0.89 -24.07 5.42
N LEU A 403 -0.13 -25.04 5.94
CA LEU A 403 -0.64 -26.37 6.28
C LEU A 403 -1.60 -26.35 7.47
N ASP A 404 -1.34 -25.52 8.49
CA ASP A 404 -2.23 -25.36 9.64
C ASP A 404 -3.60 -24.82 9.23
N ARG A 405 -3.62 -23.76 8.42
CA ARG A 405 -4.84 -23.12 7.92
C ARG A 405 -5.62 -24.05 6.99
N ALA A 406 -4.94 -24.76 6.09
CA ALA A 406 -5.56 -25.79 5.26
C ALA A 406 -6.25 -26.86 6.12
N GLY A 407 -5.57 -27.36 7.16
CA GLY A 407 -6.13 -28.34 8.08
C GLY A 407 -7.35 -27.84 8.87
N LYS A 408 -7.32 -26.59 9.35
CA LYS A 408 -8.47 -25.96 10.01
C LYS A 408 -9.67 -25.84 9.09
N ILE A 409 -9.45 -25.43 7.84
CA ILE A 409 -10.49 -25.37 6.81
C ILE A 409 -11.07 -26.76 6.52
N MET A 410 -10.23 -27.78 6.31
CA MET A 410 -10.69 -29.15 6.06
C MET A 410 -11.57 -29.66 7.20
N LYS A 411 -11.15 -29.43 8.45
CA LYS A 411 -11.94 -29.78 9.63
C LYS A 411 -13.31 -29.11 9.64
N SER A 412 -13.37 -27.81 9.33
CA SER A 412 -14.65 -27.07 9.27
C SER A 412 -15.57 -27.54 8.14
N LEU A 413 -15.03 -28.23 7.13
CA LEU A 413 -15.79 -28.83 6.03
C LEU A 413 -16.07 -30.34 6.24
N ASP A 414 -15.70 -30.90 7.39
CA ASP A 414 -15.78 -32.34 7.68
C ASP A 414 -15.02 -33.21 6.67
N ARG A 415 -13.82 -32.75 6.28
CA ARG A 415 -12.91 -33.45 5.36
C ARG A 415 -11.61 -33.84 6.05
N GLU A 416 -10.99 -34.90 5.53
CA GLU A 416 -9.71 -35.38 6.01
C GLU A 416 -8.60 -34.33 5.81
N ASN A 417 -7.77 -34.13 6.85
CA ASN A 417 -6.56 -33.32 6.75
C ASN A 417 -5.36 -34.22 6.40
N ARG A 418 -5.08 -34.35 5.10
CA ARG A 418 -3.97 -35.18 4.57
C ARG A 418 -2.58 -34.66 4.92
N TRP A 419 -2.44 -33.38 5.29
CA TRP A 419 -1.14 -32.73 5.53
C TRP A 419 -0.75 -32.66 7.00
N ARG A 420 -1.53 -33.28 7.90
CA ARG A 420 -1.28 -33.24 9.35
C ARG A 420 0.14 -33.67 9.69
N ASP A 421 0.61 -34.76 9.09
CA ASP A 421 1.92 -35.34 9.43
C ASP A 421 3.06 -34.46 8.91
N SER A 422 3.02 -34.01 7.65
CA SER A 422 4.01 -33.07 7.10
C SER A 422 4.05 -31.74 7.89
N ARG A 423 2.90 -31.23 8.33
CA ARG A 423 2.83 -30.05 9.20
C ARG A 423 3.54 -30.28 10.54
N ASN A 424 3.36 -31.46 11.15
CA ASN A 424 4.01 -31.78 12.42
C ASN A 424 5.53 -31.98 12.21
N GLU A 425 5.94 -32.69 11.16
CA GLU A 425 7.34 -32.87 10.77
C GLU A 425 8.04 -31.51 10.58
N LEU A 426 7.40 -30.58 9.86
CA LEU A 426 7.93 -29.23 9.67
C LEU A 426 8.06 -28.47 11.01
N ARG A 427 7.08 -28.59 11.91
CA ARG A 427 7.16 -27.96 13.24
C ARG A 427 8.30 -28.52 14.08
N GLU A 428 8.48 -29.84 14.08
CA GLU A 428 9.59 -30.52 14.75
C GLU A 428 10.92 -30.07 14.15
N TRP A 429 11.04 -30.06 12.83
CA TRP A 429 12.24 -29.60 12.14
C TRP A 429 12.60 -28.14 12.48
N ILE A 430 11.61 -27.24 12.53
CA ILE A 430 11.83 -25.85 12.96
C ILE A 430 12.39 -25.83 14.39
N ASN A 431 11.76 -26.55 15.33
CA ASN A 431 12.21 -26.57 16.72
C ASN A 431 13.63 -27.13 16.88
N GLU A 432 14.02 -28.12 16.08
CA GLU A 432 15.35 -28.73 16.14
C GLU A 432 16.45 -27.86 15.52
N ASN A 433 16.14 -27.17 14.41
CA ASN A 433 17.16 -26.53 13.57
C ASN A 433 17.22 -25.00 13.71
N LEU A 434 16.11 -24.39 14.16
CA LEU A 434 15.92 -22.94 14.16
C LEU A 434 15.63 -22.36 15.55
N VAL A 435 15.54 -23.22 16.57
CA VAL A 435 15.24 -22.82 17.94
C VAL A 435 16.32 -23.35 18.88
N LYS A 436 16.88 -22.45 19.67
CA LYS A 436 17.74 -22.76 20.82
C LYS A 436 17.10 -22.14 22.06
N GLU A 437 17.86 -21.33 22.79
CA GLU A 437 17.33 -20.42 23.82
C GLU A 437 16.41 -19.35 23.24
N ARG A 438 16.51 -19.09 21.93
CA ARG A 438 15.67 -18.15 21.15
C ARG A 438 15.41 -18.69 19.75
N PHE A 439 14.49 -18.07 19.02
CA PHE A 439 14.34 -18.27 17.59
C PHE A 439 15.50 -17.60 16.85
N LEU A 440 16.15 -18.36 15.96
CA LEU A 440 17.23 -17.87 15.12
C LEU A 440 16.65 -17.32 13.81
N LYS A 441 17.39 -16.45 13.12
CA LYS A 441 17.00 -15.98 11.77
C LYS A 441 17.02 -17.12 10.73
N LYS A 442 18.08 -17.92 10.76
CA LYS A 442 18.38 -19.11 9.94
C LYS A 442 19.32 -20.03 10.73
N PRO A 443 19.56 -21.29 10.33
CA PRO A 443 20.38 -22.23 11.11
C PRO A 443 21.77 -21.65 11.41
N GLY A 444 22.17 -21.72 12.67
CA GLY A 444 23.49 -21.24 13.13
C GLY A 444 23.69 -19.71 13.12
N SER A 445 22.67 -18.91 12.79
CA SER A 445 22.79 -17.45 12.73
C SER A 445 22.70 -16.78 14.10
N GLU A 446 23.62 -15.85 14.38
CA GLU A 446 23.56 -14.96 15.55
C GLU A 446 22.87 -13.61 15.26
N GLU A 447 22.52 -13.35 14.00
CA GLU A 447 21.75 -12.17 13.59
C GLU A 447 20.36 -12.14 14.26
N VAL A 448 19.83 -10.93 14.46
CA VAL A 448 18.47 -10.69 14.93
C VAL A 448 17.63 -10.20 13.76
N ASP A 449 16.41 -10.70 13.67
CA ASP A 449 15.48 -10.41 12.59
C ASP A 449 14.10 -10.05 13.17
N ALA A 450 13.60 -8.85 12.83
CA ALA A 450 12.31 -8.37 13.28
C ALA A 450 11.14 -9.18 12.68
N ALA A 451 11.35 -9.92 11.59
CA ALA A 451 10.34 -10.83 11.04
C ALA A 451 9.89 -11.89 12.07
N LEU A 452 10.73 -12.22 13.05
CA LEU A 452 10.40 -13.18 14.11
C LEU A 452 9.39 -12.64 15.13
N LEU A 453 9.09 -11.33 15.11
CA LEU A 453 7.97 -10.77 15.90
C LEU A 453 6.61 -11.30 15.43
N THR A 454 6.52 -11.81 14.20
CA THR A 454 5.27 -12.32 13.62
C THR A 454 4.88 -13.71 14.11
N LEU A 455 5.80 -14.46 14.74
CA LEU A 455 5.57 -15.84 15.18
C LEU A 455 4.29 -16.01 16.03
N PRO A 456 4.05 -15.21 17.09
CA PRO A 456 2.79 -15.27 17.84
C PRO A 456 1.62 -14.58 17.12
N LEU A 457 1.87 -13.71 16.14
CA LEU A 457 0.82 -13.05 15.37
C LEU A 457 0.14 -14.02 14.39
N TYR A 458 0.83 -15.09 14.01
CA TYR A 458 0.35 -16.19 13.16
C TYR A 458 0.13 -17.51 13.93
N ASP A 459 0.02 -17.45 15.25
CA ASP A 459 -0.28 -18.59 16.14
C ASP A 459 0.71 -19.75 16.06
N PHE A 460 1.98 -19.49 15.69
CA PHE A 460 3.01 -20.53 15.72
C PHE A 460 3.41 -20.88 17.15
N VAL A 461 3.55 -19.86 18.00
CA VAL A 461 3.84 -19.96 19.43
C VAL A 461 2.98 -18.98 20.23
N GLU A 462 2.78 -19.30 21.51
CA GLU A 462 2.19 -18.34 22.45
C GLU A 462 3.12 -17.15 22.64
N VAL A 463 2.54 -15.96 22.82
CA VAL A 463 3.33 -14.72 23.04
C VAL A 463 4.16 -14.77 24.33
N THR A 464 3.80 -15.64 25.28
CA THR A 464 4.48 -15.86 26.55
C THR A 464 5.50 -17.01 26.51
N ASP A 465 5.73 -17.65 25.35
CA ASP A 465 6.76 -18.68 25.21
C ASP A 465 8.15 -18.10 25.54
N GLN A 466 8.89 -18.76 26.45
CA GLN A 466 10.17 -18.23 26.93
C GLN A 466 11.20 -18.03 25.80
N ARG A 467 11.20 -18.88 24.76
CA ARG A 467 12.11 -18.77 23.62
C ARG A 467 11.72 -17.59 22.73
N PHE A 468 10.42 -17.33 22.61
CA PHE A 468 9.93 -16.12 21.95
C PHE A 468 10.27 -14.86 22.76
N LEU A 469 10.07 -14.86 24.08
CA LEU A 469 10.46 -13.72 24.94
C LEU A 469 11.96 -13.42 24.87
N ASN A 470 12.82 -14.44 24.80
CA ASN A 470 14.25 -14.26 24.57
C ASN A 470 14.54 -13.68 23.18
N THR A 471 13.74 -14.02 22.17
CA THR A 471 13.84 -13.43 20.82
C THR A 471 13.40 -11.97 20.82
N LEU A 472 12.27 -11.66 21.47
CA LEU A 472 11.74 -10.32 21.65
C LEU A 472 12.77 -9.42 22.35
N SER A 473 13.38 -9.89 23.44
CA SER A 473 14.41 -9.16 24.18
C SER A 473 15.61 -8.79 23.28
N GLU A 474 16.05 -9.69 22.41
CA GLU A 474 17.12 -9.40 21.45
C GLU A 474 16.69 -8.37 20.38
N VAL A 475 15.44 -8.42 19.90
CA VAL A 475 14.87 -7.41 19.00
C VAL A 475 14.79 -6.05 19.69
N GLU A 476 14.25 -5.99 20.92
CA GLU A 476 14.17 -4.77 21.73
C GLU A 476 15.56 -4.16 21.95
N ARG A 477 16.57 -4.99 22.26
CA ARG A 477 17.93 -4.53 22.57
C ARG A 477 18.70 -4.05 21.34
N ARG A 478 18.56 -4.71 20.19
CA ARG A 478 19.43 -4.50 19.01
C ARG A 478 18.77 -3.77 17.85
N LEU A 479 17.45 -3.88 17.70
CA LEU A 479 16.73 -3.34 16.53
C LEU A 479 15.86 -2.14 16.87
N VAL A 480 15.48 -1.91 18.13
CA VAL A 480 14.73 -0.71 18.52
C VAL A 480 15.66 0.50 18.57
N VAL A 481 15.34 1.51 17.76
CA VAL A 481 16.00 2.81 17.73
C VAL A 481 14.95 3.88 17.92
N LYS A 482 15.09 4.65 19.01
CA LYS A 482 14.17 5.75 19.38
C LYS A 482 12.69 5.33 19.35
N GLY A 483 12.41 4.11 19.85
CA GLY A 483 11.06 3.57 19.95
C GLY A 483 10.49 2.98 18.65
N GLN A 484 11.28 2.87 17.58
CA GLN A 484 10.87 2.27 16.30
C GLN A 484 11.83 1.12 15.94
N VAL A 485 11.41 0.15 15.13
CA VAL A 485 12.14 -1.12 14.92
C VAL A 485 12.76 -1.22 13.53
N LYS A 486 14.07 -1.51 13.45
CA LYS A 486 14.75 -1.89 12.19
C LYS A 486 14.39 -3.32 11.79
N ARG A 487 14.41 -3.64 10.48
CA ARG A 487 14.23 -5.03 9.99
C ARG A 487 15.29 -5.99 10.53
N TYR A 488 16.53 -5.53 10.51
CA TYR A 488 17.77 -6.21 10.91
C TYR A 488 18.85 -5.14 11.11
N GLU A 489 20.03 -5.50 11.61
CA GLU A 489 21.15 -4.54 11.74
C GLU A 489 21.82 -4.28 10.39
N ARG A 490 22.11 -5.33 9.62
CA ARG A 490 22.83 -5.26 8.34
C ARG A 490 22.31 -6.29 7.34
N ASP A 491 22.48 -5.98 6.05
CA ASP A 491 22.24 -6.88 4.92
C ASP A 491 23.43 -6.81 3.92
N PHE A 492 23.24 -7.41 2.74
CA PHE A 492 24.20 -7.43 1.64
C PHE A 492 24.50 -6.04 1.03
N LEU A 493 23.69 -5.02 1.30
CA LEU A 493 23.86 -3.63 0.88
C LEU A 493 24.33 -2.71 2.03
N GLY A 494 24.63 -3.24 3.21
CA GLY A 494 25.17 -2.48 4.34
C GLY A 494 24.24 -2.39 5.55
N GLU A 495 24.43 -1.36 6.36
CA GLU A 495 23.63 -1.16 7.58
C GLU A 495 22.23 -0.65 7.28
N ALA A 496 21.23 -1.24 7.92
CA ALA A 496 19.88 -0.70 7.91
C ALA A 496 19.87 0.59 8.74
N LYS A 497 19.74 1.75 8.08
CA LYS A 497 19.80 3.04 8.77
C LYS A 497 18.51 3.34 9.53
N TYR A 498 17.38 3.21 8.85
CA TYR A 498 16.09 3.63 9.38
C TYR A 498 15.22 2.46 9.83
N PRO A 499 14.48 2.63 10.94
CA PRO A 499 13.39 1.74 11.29
C PRO A 499 12.36 1.57 10.18
N PHE A 500 11.71 0.41 10.18
CA PHE A 500 10.71 0.00 9.19
C PHE A 500 9.34 -0.02 9.85
N THR A 501 8.39 0.73 9.31
CA THR A 501 7.13 1.00 10.00
C THR A 501 6.30 -0.26 10.23
N LEU A 502 6.35 -1.23 9.30
CA LEU A 502 5.72 -2.54 9.48
C LEU A 502 6.29 -3.30 10.69
N ALA A 503 7.61 -3.32 10.86
CA ALA A 503 8.26 -4.01 11.97
C ALA A 503 7.95 -3.35 13.32
N SER A 504 7.88 -2.02 13.35
CA SER A 504 7.40 -1.28 14.52
C SER A 504 5.98 -1.67 14.90
N LEU A 505 5.07 -1.76 13.93
CA LEU A 505 3.69 -2.13 14.19
C LEU A 505 3.55 -3.60 14.62
N TRP A 506 4.39 -4.52 14.12
CA TRP A 506 4.45 -5.88 14.67
C TRP A 506 4.85 -5.88 16.15
N LEU A 507 5.87 -5.09 16.53
CA LEU A 507 6.27 -4.98 17.93
C LEU A 507 5.14 -4.40 18.80
N ALA A 508 4.44 -3.37 18.31
CA ALA A 508 3.28 -2.80 19.00
C ALA A 508 2.21 -3.87 19.26
N ARG A 509 1.88 -4.69 18.26
CA ARG A 509 0.92 -5.79 18.41
C ARG A 509 1.38 -6.88 19.36
N VAL A 510 2.68 -7.21 19.36
CA VAL A 510 3.27 -8.12 20.36
C VAL A 510 3.13 -7.55 21.77
N TYR A 511 3.40 -6.26 21.96
CA TYR A 511 3.18 -5.59 23.25
C TYR A 511 1.74 -5.65 23.71
N LEU A 512 0.76 -5.43 22.82
CA LEU A 512 -0.66 -5.54 23.18
C LEU A 512 -1.01 -6.94 23.68
N ARG A 513 -0.51 -7.99 23.03
CA ARG A 513 -0.71 -9.38 23.45
C ARG A 513 -0.02 -9.72 24.78
N LEU A 514 1.02 -8.97 25.16
CA LEU A 514 1.68 -9.04 26.46
C LEU A 514 1.05 -8.13 27.53
N GLY A 515 -0.03 -7.40 27.21
CA GLY A 515 -0.64 -6.42 28.12
C GLY A 515 0.15 -5.12 28.28
N ARG A 516 1.16 -4.89 27.43
CA ARG A 516 2.07 -3.72 27.43
C ARG A 516 1.49 -2.57 26.60
N MET A 517 0.30 -2.09 27.01
CA MET A 517 -0.47 -1.07 26.27
C MET A 517 0.31 0.24 26.09
N GLU A 518 0.98 0.72 27.14
CA GLU A 518 1.71 2.00 27.07
C GLU A 518 2.87 1.96 26.08
N GLU A 519 3.62 0.86 26.00
CA GLU A 519 4.69 0.73 25.01
C GLU A 519 4.15 0.64 23.58
N SER A 520 3.03 -0.06 23.36
CA SER A 520 2.34 -0.04 22.07
C SER A 520 1.91 1.38 21.66
N ALA A 521 1.31 2.13 22.59
CA ALA A 521 0.87 3.50 22.35
C ALA A 521 2.03 4.44 21.98
N LYS A 522 3.21 4.27 22.59
CA LYS A 522 4.42 5.04 22.24
C LYS A 522 4.88 4.78 20.80
N ILE A 523 4.82 3.54 20.34
CA ILE A 523 5.15 3.20 18.94
C ILE A 523 4.17 3.88 17.98
N VAL A 524 2.87 3.74 18.24
CA VAL A 524 1.82 4.34 17.41
C VAL A 524 1.94 5.86 17.38
N SER A 525 2.15 6.49 18.55
CA SER A 525 2.34 7.94 18.65
C SER A 525 3.52 8.44 17.81
N GLY A 526 4.67 7.76 17.86
CA GLY A 526 5.83 8.11 17.02
C GLY A 526 5.55 7.99 15.52
N ILE A 527 4.75 7.00 15.10
CA ILE A 527 4.33 6.85 13.70
C ILE A 527 3.38 7.99 13.32
N LEU A 528 2.37 8.29 14.14
CA LEU A 528 1.38 9.34 13.85
C LEU A 528 2.01 10.74 13.82
N GLU A 529 3.00 11.01 14.67
CA GLU A 529 3.78 12.25 14.63
C GLU A 529 4.46 12.43 13.27
N ALA A 530 5.06 11.36 12.73
CA ALA A 530 5.70 11.40 11.41
C ALA A 530 4.74 11.59 10.23
N THR A 531 3.43 11.39 10.44
CA THR A 531 2.41 11.67 9.41
C THR A 531 2.15 13.17 9.23
N GLY A 532 2.52 14.01 10.22
CA GLY A 532 2.24 15.44 10.20
C GLY A 532 0.74 15.78 10.09
N GLY A 533 -0.13 14.93 10.64
CA GLY A 533 -1.59 15.11 10.60
C GLY A 533 -2.27 14.64 9.31
N THR A 534 -1.50 14.12 8.34
CA THR A 534 -2.08 13.53 7.11
C THR A 534 -2.56 12.11 7.30
N TYR A 535 -2.08 11.44 8.34
CA TYR A 535 -2.29 10.01 8.62
C TYR A 535 -1.90 9.05 7.49
N LEU A 536 -1.07 9.52 6.55
CA LEU A 536 -0.45 8.67 5.55
C LEU A 536 0.84 8.07 6.11
N VAL A 537 0.93 6.75 6.08
CA VAL A 537 2.08 6.00 6.59
C VAL A 537 3.00 5.61 5.44
N GLY A 538 4.30 5.88 5.59
CA GLY A 538 5.33 5.44 4.65
C GLY A 538 6.06 4.18 5.09
N GLU A 539 7.06 3.79 4.30
CA GLU A 539 7.77 2.53 4.46
C GLU A 539 8.77 2.50 5.62
N HIS A 540 9.67 3.48 5.61
CA HIS A 540 10.69 3.67 6.65
C HIS A 540 10.40 4.97 7.39
N ILE A 541 10.88 5.08 8.62
CA ILE A 541 10.78 6.30 9.43
C ILE A 541 12.18 6.77 9.81
N ASP A 542 12.53 8.01 9.45
CA ASP A 542 13.69 8.69 10.01
C ASP A 542 13.30 9.20 11.40
N PRO A 543 13.83 8.60 12.50
CA PRO A 543 13.41 8.96 13.85
C PRO A 543 14.02 10.28 14.33
N ASP A 544 15.03 10.82 13.63
CA ASP A 544 15.64 12.11 13.94
C ASP A 544 14.80 13.24 13.33
N ARG A 545 14.43 13.09 12.05
CA ARG A 545 13.61 14.07 11.33
C ARG A 545 12.11 13.91 11.59
N LYS A 546 11.70 12.76 12.13
CA LYS A 546 10.30 12.35 12.29
C LYS A 546 9.54 12.43 10.96
N GLN A 547 10.12 11.83 9.93
CA GLN A 547 9.59 11.84 8.56
C GLN A 547 9.66 10.45 7.95
N PHE A 548 8.72 10.14 7.07
CA PHE A 548 8.77 8.90 6.32
C PHE A 548 9.78 8.97 5.16
N THR A 549 10.37 7.82 4.84
CA THR A 549 11.26 7.58 3.70
C THR A 549 10.85 6.28 3.00
N GLY A 550 11.38 6.00 1.82
CA GLY A 550 10.93 4.90 0.96
C GLY A 550 9.59 5.19 0.25
N ASN A 551 9.01 4.16 -0.37
CA ASN A 551 7.79 4.33 -1.17
C ASN A 551 6.58 4.72 -0.29
N PHE A 552 5.68 5.53 -0.87
CA PHE A 552 4.66 6.26 -0.11
C PHE A 552 3.34 6.50 -0.89
N PRO A 553 2.18 6.50 -0.21
CA PRO A 553 1.94 5.82 1.06
C PRO A 553 2.08 4.30 0.88
N GLN A 554 2.40 3.58 1.95
CA GLN A 554 2.65 2.14 1.88
C GLN A 554 1.46 1.33 2.40
N ALA A 555 0.96 0.40 1.57
CA ALA A 555 -0.25 -0.36 1.83
C ALA A 555 -0.14 -1.26 3.06
N PHE A 556 0.88 -2.12 3.20
CA PHE A 556 0.93 -3.01 4.38
C PHE A 556 1.16 -2.28 5.70
N ALA A 557 1.73 -1.07 5.67
CA ALA A 557 1.99 -0.29 6.88
C ALA A 557 0.69 0.36 7.34
N GLN A 558 -0.09 0.91 6.41
CA GLN A 558 -1.47 1.32 6.67
C GLN A 558 -2.32 0.16 7.19
N ALA A 559 -2.20 -1.02 6.59
CA ALA A 559 -2.91 -2.23 7.03
C ALA A 559 -2.54 -2.62 8.47
N ASN A 560 -1.26 -2.58 8.83
CA ASN A 560 -0.86 -2.89 10.21
C ASN A 560 -1.24 -1.78 11.19
N LEU A 561 -1.33 -0.51 10.78
CA LEU A 561 -1.88 0.54 11.64
C LEU A 561 -3.34 0.26 11.97
N ILE A 562 -4.16 -0.15 10.99
CA ILE A 562 -5.54 -0.59 11.20
C ILE A 562 -5.60 -1.75 12.19
N LEU A 563 -4.80 -2.80 11.97
CA LEU A 563 -4.77 -3.98 12.84
C LEU A 563 -4.39 -3.61 14.28
N THR A 564 -3.33 -2.81 14.46
CA THR A 564 -2.89 -2.35 15.77
C THR A 564 -3.96 -1.53 16.47
N LEU A 565 -4.54 -0.52 15.81
CA LEU A 565 -5.58 0.33 16.42
C LEU A 565 -6.82 -0.48 16.83
N ARG A 566 -7.19 -1.51 16.06
CA ARG A 566 -8.31 -2.40 16.43
C ARG A 566 -7.96 -3.31 17.59
N GLU A 567 -6.76 -3.88 17.62
CA GLU A 567 -6.30 -4.67 18.77
C GLU A 567 -6.25 -3.83 20.04
N MET A 568 -5.82 -2.56 19.96
CA MET A 568 -5.87 -1.61 21.07
C MET A 568 -7.31 -1.37 21.53
N ALA A 569 -8.22 -1.06 20.60
CA ALA A 569 -9.62 -0.80 20.90
C ALA A 569 -10.30 -1.98 21.59
N ASN A 570 -10.03 -3.21 21.15
CA ASN A 570 -10.59 -4.42 21.74
C ASN A 570 -10.02 -4.70 23.14
N ALA A 571 -8.73 -4.45 23.35
CA ALA A 571 -8.09 -4.63 24.65
C ALA A 571 -8.63 -3.66 25.72
N THR A 572 -9.03 -2.44 25.32
CA THR A 572 -9.48 -1.40 26.26
C THR A 572 -10.99 -1.41 26.50
N VAL A 573 -11.80 -1.70 25.47
CA VAL A 573 -13.27 -1.49 25.54
C VAL A 573 -14.03 -2.72 26.05
N GLY A 574 -13.41 -3.91 26.07
CA GLY A 574 -14.08 -5.16 26.41
C GLY A 574 -15.10 -5.59 25.35
N ASP A 575 -15.32 -6.90 25.18
CA ASP A 575 -16.23 -7.44 24.16
C ASP A 575 -17.73 -7.22 24.45
N ALA A 576 -18.09 -6.36 25.41
CA ALA A 576 -19.46 -6.21 25.90
C ALA A 576 -20.39 -5.37 25.02
N GLU A 577 -19.91 -4.77 23.92
CA GLU A 577 -20.73 -4.05 22.95
C GLU A 577 -20.31 -4.43 21.51
N GLU A 578 -20.92 -5.48 20.96
CA GLU A 578 -20.94 -5.75 19.52
C GLU A 578 -22.35 -6.02 19.01
#